data_AF-A0A7C3LTU1-F1
#
_entry.id   AF-A0A7C3LTU1-F1
#
_cell.length_a   1.000
_cell.length_b   1.000
_cell.length_c   1.000
_cell.angle_alpha   90.00
_cell.angle_beta   90.00
_cell.angle_gamma   90.00
#
_symmetry.space_group_name_H-M   'P 1'
#
loop_
_entity.id
_entity.type
_entity.pdbx_description
1 polymer ?
#
loop_
_entity_poly.entity_id
_entity_poly.type
_entity_poly.pdbx_seq_one_letter_code
_entity_poly.pdbx_strand_id
1 'polypeptide(L)' 'MMKHMRMGKSKPSMFVMKVQKALIAKGAKIKADGFFGPMTRKAIMAFQKTHKLKATGHVDAATKKALGL' A
#
# COMPACT_ATOMS: atom_id res chain seq x y z
N MET A 1 15.79 -29.94 -4.59
CA MET A 1 15.72 -29.65 -3.14
C MET A 1 15.79 -28.13 -2.92
N MET A 2 14.66 -27.45 -2.73
CA MET A 2 14.66 -25.98 -2.50
C MET A 2 14.72 -25.70 -0.99
N LYS A 3 15.87 -25.16 -0.60
CA LYS A 3 16.32 -24.89 0.77
C LYS A 3 15.53 -23.71 1.37
N HIS A 4 14.98 -23.93 2.57
CA HIS A 4 14.50 -22.99 3.57
C HIS A 4 14.54 -21.48 3.23
N MET A 5 13.38 -20.87 2.98
CA MET A 5 13.21 -19.40 3.10
C MET A 5 12.36 -19.08 4.34
N ARG A 6 13.00 -19.12 5.51
CA ARG A 6 12.50 -18.46 6.72
C ARG A 6 12.67 -16.95 6.55
N MET A 7 11.67 -16.29 5.99
CA MET A 7 11.39 -14.88 6.23
C MET A 7 9.88 -14.78 6.41
N GLY A 8 9.41 -14.27 7.54
CA GLY A 8 7.98 -14.07 7.82
C GLY A 8 7.38 -13.04 6.86
N LYS A 9 7.15 -13.42 5.60
CA LYS A 9 6.51 -12.59 4.59
C LYS A 9 5.06 -12.43 5.04
N SER A 10 4.69 -11.22 5.44
CA SER A 10 3.32 -10.84 5.79
C SER A 10 2.37 -11.44 4.77
N LYS A 11 1.37 -12.21 5.20
CA LYS A 11 0.40 -12.82 4.28
C LYS A 11 -0.29 -11.71 3.45
N PRO A 12 -0.62 -11.97 2.18
CA PRO A 12 -1.36 -11.01 1.38
C PRO A 12 -2.71 -10.73 2.06
N SER A 13 -3.12 -9.46 2.06
CA SER A 13 -4.35 -9.00 2.70
C SER A 13 -5.27 -8.34 1.68
N MET A 14 -6.56 -8.68 1.74
CA MET A 14 -7.60 -8.05 0.92
C MET A 14 -7.67 -6.53 1.16
N PHE A 15 -7.39 -6.08 2.39
CA PHE A 15 -7.34 -4.65 2.69
C PHE A 15 -6.18 -3.97 1.94
N VAL A 16 -4.99 -4.56 1.97
CA VAL A 16 -3.82 -4.02 1.25
C VAL A 16 -4.09 -4.01 -0.25
N MET A 17 -4.72 -5.06 -0.77
CA MET A 17 -5.08 -5.12 -2.19
C MET A 17 -6.08 -4.02 -2.58
N LYS A 18 -7.07 -3.71 -1.73
CA LYS A 18 -7.99 -2.57 -1.94
C LYS A 18 -7.24 -1.23 -1.96
N VAL A 19 -6.32 -1.02 -1.02
CA VAL A 19 -5.47 0.18 -0.98
C VAL A 19 -4.63 0.30 -2.24
N GLN A 20 -3.95 -0.78 -2.65
CA GLN A 20 -3.13 -0.79 -3.86
C GLN A 20 -3.97 -0.49 -5.10
N LYS A 21 -5.17 -1.08 -5.23
CA LYS A 21 -6.11 -0.79 -6.32
C LYS A 21 -6.53 0.68 -6.34
N ALA A 22 -6.87 1.26 -5.18
CA ALA A 22 -7.22 2.68 -5.08
C ALA A 22 -6.05 3.59 -5.47
N LEU A 23 -4.82 3.27 -5.03
CA LEU A 23 -3.61 4.01 -5.42
C LEU A 23 -3.35 3.92 -6.92
N ILE A 24 -3.51 2.75 -7.53
CA ILE A 24 -3.37 2.55 -8.98
C ILE A 24 -4.39 3.39 -9.73
N ALA A 25 -5.65 3.41 -9.29
CA ALA A 25 -6.70 4.26 -9.87
C ALA A 25 -6.39 5.76 -9.75
N LYS A 26 -5.55 6.16 -8.78
CA LYS A 26 -5.04 7.52 -8.59
C LYS A 26 -3.69 7.76 -9.27
N GLY A 27 -3.23 6.85 -10.13
CA GLY A 27 -2.03 6.99 -10.96
C GLY A 27 -0.75 6.37 -10.39
N ALA A 28 -0.81 5.63 -9.27
CA ALA A 28 0.37 4.96 -8.73
C ALA A 28 0.80 3.77 -9.60
N LYS A 29 2.10 3.71 -9.93
CA LYS A 29 2.71 2.62 -10.71
C LYS A 29 3.21 1.50 -9.79
N ILE A 30 2.30 0.73 -9.19
CA ILE A 30 2.59 -0.42 -8.33
C ILE A 30 1.73 -1.64 -8.69
N LYS A 31 2.05 -2.81 -8.14
CA LYS A 31 1.22 -4.02 -8.25
C LYS A 31 0.21 -4.10 -7.10
N ALA A 32 -1.01 -4.54 -7.40
CA ALA A 32 -2.00 -4.92 -6.39
C ALA A 32 -1.90 -6.41 -6.06
N ASP A 33 -0.91 -6.78 -5.26
CA ASP A 33 -0.60 -8.15 -4.85
C ASP A 33 -1.04 -8.50 -3.42
N GLY A 34 -1.61 -7.53 -2.69
CA GLY A 34 -2.02 -7.68 -1.31
C GLY A 34 -0.87 -7.62 -0.30
N PHE A 35 0.38 -7.42 -0.74
CA PHE A 35 1.53 -7.33 0.16
C PHE A 35 1.85 -5.89 0.53
N PHE A 36 1.97 -5.62 1.83
CA PHE A 36 2.40 -4.31 2.31
C PHE A 36 3.93 -4.22 2.26
N GLY A 37 4.46 -4.02 1.05
CA GLY A 37 5.89 -3.86 0.81
C GLY A 37 6.36 -2.40 0.78
N PRO A 38 7.67 -2.17 0.61
CA PRO A 38 8.25 -0.83 0.49
C PRO A 38 7.63 0.00 -0.64
N MET A 39 7.27 -0.63 -1.75
CA MET A 39 6.62 0.03 -2.89
C MET A 39 5.22 0.55 -2.52
N THR A 40 4.43 -0.26 -1.82
CA THR A 40 3.11 0.14 -1.30
C THR A 40 3.26 1.33 -0.35
N ARG A 41 4.22 1.28 0.59
CA ARG A 41 4.48 2.39 1.53
C ARG A 41 4.88 3.68 0.81
N LYS A 42 5.79 3.60 -0.17
CA LYS A 42 6.20 4.75 -0.98
C LYS A 42 5.02 5.36 -1.75
N ALA A 43 4.17 4.53 -2.35
CA ALA A 43 2.97 4.98 -3.04
C ALA A 43 1.98 5.69 -2.09
N ILE A 44 1.78 5.17 -0.88
CA ILE A 44 0.96 5.83 0.15
C ILE A 44 1.55 7.19 0.52
N MET A 45 2.86 7.27 0.77
CA MET A 45 3.51 8.54 1.09
C MET A 45 3.38 9.57 -0.03
N ALA A 46 3.57 9.16 -1.28
CA ALA A 46 3.39 10.03 -2.44
C ALA A 46 1.95 10.55 -2.53
N PHE A 47 0.97 9.64 -2.41
CA PHE A 47 -0.44 9.99 -2.40
C PHE A 47 -0.81 10.94 -1.25
N GLN A 48 -0.28 10.70 -0.04
CA GLN A 48 -0.50 11.58 1.11
C GLN A 48 0.06 12.99 0.82
N LYS A 49 1.28 13.09 0.26
CA LYS A 49 1.86 14.39 -0.13
C LYS A 49 1.00 15.13 -1.15
N THR A 50 0.50 14.45 -2.19
CA THR A 50 -0.33 15.10 -3.22
C THR A 50 -1.68 15.56 -2.68
N HIS A 51 -2.18 14.95 -1.61
CA HIS A 51 -3.45 15.30 -0.95
C HIS A 51 -3.25 16.18 0.30
N LYS A 52 -2.06 16.76 0.49
CA LYS A 52 -1.72 17.62 1.64
C LYS A 52 -1.93 16.94 3.01
N LEU A 53 -1.79 15.62 3.05
CA LEU A 53 -1.80 14.82 4.28
C LEU A 53 -0.38 14.62 4.81
N LYS A 54 -0.26 14.29 6.10
CA LYS A 54 1.03 13.87 6.68
C LYS A 54 1.50 12.58 5.99
N ALA A 55 2.67 12.62 5.38
CA ALA A 55 3.24 11.52 4.60
C ALA A 55 3.83 10.40 5.48
N THR A 56 2.99 9.76 6.29
CA THR A 56 3.37 8.70 7.24
C THR A 56 3.69 7.37 6.55
N GLY A 57 3.11 7.15 5.37
CA GLY A 57 3.13 5.87 4.67
C GLY A 57 2.21 4.82 5.29
N HIS A 58 1.37 5.19 6.25
CA HIS A 58 0.36 4.32 6.86
C HIS A 58 -1.04 4.72 6.38
N VAL A 59 -1.95 3.76 6.31
CA VAL A 59 -3.34 3.99 5.88
C VAL A 59 -4.22 4.28 7.11
N ASP A 60 -4.17 5.53 7.58
CA ASP A 60 -5.05 6.04 8.64
C ASP A 60 -6.42 6.48 8.09
N ALA A 61 -7.32 6.93 8.97
CA ALA A 61 -8.68 7.34 8.61
C ALA A 61 -8.70 8.46 7.56
N ALA A 62 -7.78 9.43 7.65
CA ALA A 62 -7.67 10.51 6.67
C ALA A 62 -7.23 9.97 5.29
N THR A 63 -6.26 9.06 5.27
CA THR A 63 -5.79 8.40 4.06
C THR A 63 -6.88 7.53 3.43
N LYS A 64 -7.65 6.76 4.23
CA LYS A 64 -8.79 5.98 3.74
C LYS A 64 -9.85 6.85 3.08
N LYS A 65 -10.25 7.93 3.75
CA LYS A 65 -11.21 8.90 3.23
C LYS A 65 -10.74 9.50 1.90
N ALA A 66 -9.47 9.90 1.80
CA ALA A 66 -8.91 10.43 0.57
C ALA A 66 -8.81 9.39 -0.57
N LEU A 67 -8.59 8.12 -0.24
CA LEU A 67 -8.60 7.00 -1.19
C LEU A 67 -10.01 6.56 -1.62
N GLY A 68 -11.06 6.98 -0.90
CA GLY A 68 -12.43 6.52 -1.12
C GLY A 68 -12.68 5.10 -0.59
N LEU A 69 -12.05 4.74 0.54
CA LEU A 69 -12.14 3.42 1.20
C LEU A 69 -12.89 3.48 2.53
#